data_AF-A0A526RSH3-F1
#
_entry.id   AF-A0A526RSH3-F1
#
_cell.length_a   1.000
_cell.length_b   1.000
_cell.length_c   1.000
_cell.angle_alpha   90.00
_cell.angle_beta   90.00
_cell.angle_gamma   90.00
#
_symmetry.space_group_name_H-M   'P 1'
#
loop_
_entity.id
_entity.type
_entity.pdbx_description
1 polymer ?
#
loop_
_entity_poly.entity_id
_entity_poly.type
_entity_poly.pdbx_seq_one_letter_code
_entity_poly.pdbx_strand_id
1 'polypeptide(L)' 'MRPLVTILAVLASIAFAGNAGAEDLVVGVAAPLSGPSAILGKQVEAGAGLAAEANGAEIKTLDDACTADGGV' A
#
# COMPACT_ATOMS: atom_id res chain seq x y z
N MET A 1 8.80 44.84 15.29
CA MET A 1 8.02 43.81 16.01
C MET A 1 7.02 43.05 15.12
N ARG A 2 6.24 43.71 14.24
CA ARG A 2 5.32 43.03 13.28
C ARG A 2 5.95 41.93 12.41
N PRO A 3 7.14 42.09 11.77
CA PRO A 3 7.64 41.07 10.84
C PRO A 3 8.07 39.77 11.53
N LEU A 4 8.61 39.86 12.76
CA LEU A 4 9.04 38.71 13.54
C LEU A 4 7.86 37.85 13.99
N VAL A 5 6.75 38.49 14.36
CA VAL A 5 5.49 37.81 14.70
C VAL A 5 4.93 37.08 13.47
N THR A 6 4.98 37.70 12.29
CA THR A 6 4.51 37.07 11.05
C THR A 6 5.37 35.86 10.66
N ILE A 7 6.70 35.96 10.79
CA ILE A 7 7.61 34.85 10.50
C ILE A 7 7.37 33.67 11.45
N LEU A 8 7.20 33.94 12.74
CA LEU A 8 6.90 32.91 13.74
C LEU A 8 5.55 32.23 13.48
N ALA A 9 4.53 32.98 13.06
CA ALA A 9 3.22 32.41 12.71
C ALA A 9 3.30 31.49 11.47
N VAL A 10 4.10 31.85 10.47
CA VAL A 10 4.32 31.01 9.28
C VAL A 10 5.10 29.74 9.64
N LEU A 11 6.15 29.85 10.45
CA LEU A 11 6.90 28.68 10.91
C LEU A 11 6.04 27.74 11.77
N ALA A 12 5.21 28.29 12.66
CA ALA A 12 4.29 27.51 13.47
C ALA A 12 3.23 26.78 12.63
N SER A 13 2.72 27.41 11.56
CA SER A 13 1.76 26.77 10.66
C SER A 13 2.38 25.67 9.81
N ILE A 14 3.65 25.79 9.38
CA ILE A 14 4.38 24.72 8.68
C ILE A 14 4.68 23.56 9.64
N ALA A 15 5.06 23.85 10.89
CA ALA A 15 5.30 22.82 11.90
C ALA A 15 4.02 22.04 12.28
N PHE A 16 2.84 22.63 12.06
CA PHE A 16 1.53 22.00 12.31
C PHE A 16 0.87 21.44 11.05
N ALA A 17 1.48 21.64 9.88
CA ALA A 17 1.10 20.91 8.67
C ALA A 17 1.53 19.46 8.90
N GLY A 18 0.61 18.65 9.43
CA GLY A 18 0.81 17.22 9.67
C GLY A 18 1.29 16.52 8.40
N ASN A 19 1.86 15.33 8.56
CA ASN A 19 2.23 14.49 7.44
C ASN A 19 1.01 14.38 6.51
N ALA A 20 1.12 14.87 5.27
CA ALA A 20 0.12 14.59 4.26
C ALA A 20 0.10 13.07 4.15
N GLY A 21 -0.94 12.43 4.70
CA GLY A 21 -1.07 10.97 4.68
C GLY A 21 -1.17 10.56 3.22
N ALA A 22 -0.02 10.23 2.62
CA ALA A 22 -0.01 9.44 1.41
C ALA A 22 -0.71 8.15 1.79
N GLU A 23 -1.86 7.90 1.17
CA GLU A 23 -2.57 6.64 1.33
C GLU A 23 -1.57 5.51 1.05
N ASP A 24 -1.49 4.53 1.96
CA ASP A 24 -0.54 3.43 1.82
C ASP A 24 -0.74 2.78 0.45
N LEU A 25 0.35 2.57 -0.29
CA LEU A 25 0.27 2.03 -1.64
C LEU A 25 -0.23 0.58 -1.56
N VAL A 26 -1.47 0.33 -1.99
CA VAL A 26 -2.06 -1.02 -1.98
C VAL A 26 -1.94 -1.66 -3.36
N VAL A 27 -1.39 -2.88 -3.40
CA VAL A 27 -1.29 -3.72 -4.59
C VAL A 27 -2.28 -4.88 -4.48
N GLY A 28 -3.19 -5.00 -5.45
CA GLY A 28 -4.06 -6.18 -5.59
C GLY A 28 -3.32 -7.35 -6.23
N VAL A 29 -3.43 -8.53 -5.63
CA VAL A 29 -2.83 -9.77 -6.15
C VAL A 29 -3.94 -10.81 -6.36
N ALA A 30 -4.31 -11.04 -7.62
CA ALA A 30 -5.17 -12.17 -7.99
C ALA A 30 -4.27 -13.39 -8.23
N ALA A 31 -4.49 -14.46 -7.46
CA ALA A 31 -3.74 -15.70 -7.60
C ALA A 31 -4.59 -16.90 -7.18
N PRO A 32 -4.34 -18.10 -7.73
CA PRO A 32 -5.07 -19.29 -7.32
C PRO A 32 -4.59 -19.72 -5.94
N LEU A 33 -5.35 -19.40 -4.90
CA LEU A 33 -5.05 -19.80 -3.52
C LEU A 33 -5.72 -21.14 -3.15
N SER A 34 -6.59 -21.64 -4.03
CA SER A 34 -7.26 -22.93 -3.93
C SER A 34 -7.13 -23.74 -5.22
N GLY A 35 -7.60 -25.00 -5.16
CA GLY A 35 -7.60 -25.90 -6.31
C GLY A 35 -6.21 -26.42 -6.73
N PRO A 36 -6.09 -26.98 -7.94
CA PRO A 36 -4.88 -27.67 -8.39
C PRO A 36 -3.65 -26.77 -8.49
N SER A 37 -3.85 -25.47 -8.70
CA SER A 37 -2.79 -24.48 -8.87
C SER A 37 -2.42 -23.74 -7.58
N ALA A 38 -2.95 -24.15 -6.41
CA ALA A 38 -2.75 -23.46 -5.13
C ALA A 38 -1.27 -23.23 -4.77
N ILE A 39 -0.40 -24.19 -5.09
CA ILE A 39 1.04 -24.07 -4.83
C ILE A 39 1.66 -22.91 -5.62
N LEU A 40 1.23 -22.70 -6.87
CA LEU A 40 1.69 -21.57 -7.68
C LEU A 40 1.20 -20.25 -7.08
N GLY A 41 -0.08 -20.14 -6.72
CA GLY A 41 -0.61 -18.90 -6.15
C GLY A 41 0.02 -18.54 -4.80
N LYS A 42 0.39 -19.55 -3.99
CA LYS A 42 1.16 -19.31 -2.75
C LYS A 42 2.57 -18.77 -3.01
N GLN A 43 3.23 -19.19 -4.09
CA GLN A 43 4.51 -18.61 -4.50
C GLN A 43 4.35 -17.16 -4.98
N VAL A 44 3.26 -16.86 -5.70
CA VAL A 44 2.93 -15.49 -6.14
C VAL A 44 2.64 -14.58 -4.94
N GLU A 45 1.80 -15.01 -3.99
CA GLU A 45 1.49 -14.28 -2.75
C GLU A 45 2.76 -13.98 -1.95
N ALA A 46 3.63 -14.98 -1.76
CA ALA A 46 4.88 -14.80 -1.02
C ALA A 46 5.84 -13.83 -1.72
N GLY A 47 6.02 -13.96 -3.03
CA GLY A 47 6.89 -13.07 -3.81
C GLY A 47 6.38 -11.63 -3.84
N ALA A 48 5.07 -11.45 -4.03
CA ALA A 48 4.43 -10.14 -3.99
C ALA A 48 4.55 -9.49 -2.60
N GLY A 49 4.39 -10.27 -1.52
CA GLY A 49 4.56 -9.78 -0.15
C GLY A 49 5.97 -9.26 0.13
N LEU A 50 7.00 -10.02 -0.26
CA LEU A 50 8.39 -9.59 -0.12
C LEU A 50 8.70 -8.33 -0.93
N ALA A 51 8.16 -8.23 -2.16
CA ALA A 51 8.33 -7.05 -2.99
C ALA A 51 7.61 -5.82 -2.40
N ALA A 52 6.40 -6.00 -1.87
CA ALA A 52 5.63 -4.92 -1.28
C ALA A 52 6.29 -4.37 -0.01
N GLU A 53 6.77 -5.26 0.87
CA GLU A 53 7.55 -4.87 2.06
C GLU A 53 8.78 -4.03 1.68
N ALA A 54 9.54 -4.46 0.67
CA ALA A 54 10.71 -3.74 0.18
C ALA A 54 10.40 -2.35 -0.41
N ASN A 55 9.14 -2.09 -0.78
CA ASN A 55 8.70 -0.83 -1.39
C ASN A 55 7.75 -0.01 -0.48
N GLY A 56 7.53 -0.44 0.77
CA GLY A 56 6.58 0.23 1.68
C GLY A 56 5.14 0.21 1.17
N ALA A 57 4.77 -0.86 0.49
CA ALA A 57 3.43 -1.11 -0.03
C ALA A 57 2.73 -2.23 0.75
N GLU A 58 1.40 -2.22 0.74
CA GLU A 58 0.58 -3.32 1.23
C GLU A 58 0.11 -4.21 0.07
N ILE A 59 -0.12 -5.49 0.32
CA ILE A 59 -0.79 -6.38 -0.64
C ILE A 59 -2.19 -6.77 -0.16
N LYS A 60 -3.13 -6.86 -1.10
CA LYS A 60 -4.43 -7.52 -0.91
C LYS A 60 -4.56 -8.66 -1.90
N THR A 61 -4.47 -9.88 -1.38
CA THR A 61 -4.57 -11.09 -2.20
C THR A 61 -6.03 -11.55 -2.27
N LEU A 62 -6.51 -11.88 -3.47
CA LEU A 62 -7.79 -12.52 -3.72
C LEU A 62 -7.57 -13.86 -4.42
N ASP A 63 -8.32 -14.88 -3.99
CA ASP A 63 -8.31 -16.19 -4.64
C ASP A 63 -9.07 -16.11 -5.97
N ASP A 64 -8.36 -16.28 -7.08
CA ASP A 64 -8.97 -16.34 -8.41
C ASP A 64 -9.47 -17.75 -8.79
N ALA A 65 -9.16 -18.76 -7.97
CA ALA A 65 -9.45 -20.17 -8.19
C ALA A 65 -9.04 -20.70 -9.59
N CYS A 66 -8.16 -19.99 -10.29
CA CYS A 66 -7.83 -20.22 -11.70
C CYS A 66 -9.08 -20.20 -12.63
N THR A 67 -10.00 -19.28 -12.38
CA THR A 67 -11.24 -19.10 -13.16
C THR A 67 -11.26 -17.76 -13.89
N ALA A 68 -12.03 -17.67 -14.98
CA ALA A 68 -12.14 -16.44 -15.76
C ALA A 68 -12.81 -15.29 -14.98
N ASP A 69 -13.70 -15.62 -14.04
CA ASP A 69 -14.44 -14.66 -13.22
C ASP A 69 -13.76 -14.39 -11.85
N GLY A 70 -12.64 -15.05 -11.56
CA GLY A 70 -11.97 -14.98 -10.27
C GLY A 70 -11.18 -13.70 -10.04
N GLY A 71 -10.86 -13.40 -8.77
CA GLY A 71 -10.02 -12.25 -8.39
C GLY A 71 -10.74 -10.89 -8.37
N VAL A 72 -12.07 -10.90 -8.33
CA VAL A 72 -12.94 -9.71 -8.20
C VAL A 72 -13.39 -9.45 -6.77
#